data_AF-A0A938STH0-F1
#
_entry.id   AF-A0A938STH0-F1
#
_cell.length_a   1.000
_cell.length_b   1.000
_cell.length_c   1.000
_cell.angle_alpha   90.00
_cell.angle_beta   90.00
_cell.angle_gamma   90.00
#
_symmetry.space_group_name_H-M   'P 1'
#
loop_
_entity.id
_entity.type
_entity.pdbx_description
1 polymer ?
#
loop_
_entity_poly.entity_id
_entity_poly.type
_entity_poly.pdbx_seq_one_letter_code
_entity_poly.pdbx_strand_id
1 'polypeptide(L)'
;MRGSLGRWVAHLTPASEAGTMAAFSAGAPLAGLDLIRLGKTIQYLLRNAEGTGLEADADGWFRVDDVARVVSRTIRKPVASADVAGASICLDGGRMQVTGGRIRASVGGGPSSDRFSGPDLLFHSSPQARVHEYLAEGALFAPGRGGVRLSRLESAAWRVGHRSFVEPVVLVVDAARARRDRITFTRVRAGLYTTPTVPICHVLNLRDGFAEQASAGGFVVEWTSGAPRIALIRVARRNGATWEVAKGKLEAGESPLQAARREMREEMGIDLPVEHALPLGAVRYGFYTRDGTPRLKTIHVYVLEVAEAFANFRPATSEGIEEVRWFDLAEAISVLAHPSLRGTIGRLVAALDERARELGLAPVRLGGGRGEEE
;
A
#
# COMPACT_ATOMS: atom_id res chain seq x y z
N MET A 1 -21.29 -48.06 -28.61
CA MET A 1 -21.09 -47.87 -27.15
C MET A 1 -21.47 -46.42 -26.84
N ARG A 2 -22.74 -46.16 -26.50
CA ARG A 2 -23.26 -45.80 -25.14
C ARG A 2 -22.47 -44.65 -24.50
N GLY A 3 -23.04 -43.49 -24.11
CA GLY A 3 -24.39 -42.92 -24.08
C GLY A 3 -24.24 -41.42 -23.71
N SER A 4 -24.89 -40.48 -24.40
CA SER A 4 -26.28 -40.00 -24.27
C SER A 4 -26.46 -38.85 -23.26
N LEU A 5 -26.60 -37.65 -23.83
CA LEU A 5 -27.32 -36.51 -23.25
C LEU A 5 -28.73 -36.93 -22.82
N GLY A 6 -29.16 -36.52 -21.63
CA GLY A 6 -30.49 -36.78 -21.08
C GLY A 6 -30.96 -35.68 -20.11
N ARG A 7 -32.01 -34.98 -20.53
CA ARG A 7 -32.86 -34.02 -19.80
C ARG A 7 -33.33 -34.51 -18.43
N TRP A 8 -33.55 -33.58 -17.49
CA TRP A 8 -34.78 -33.53 -16.66
C TRP A 8 -35.19 -32.09 -16.35
N VAL A 9 -36.42 -31.75 -16.72
CA VAL A 9 -37.23 -30.62 -16.22
C VAL A 9 -38.54 -31.23 -15.74
N ALA A 10 -38.96 -30.93 -14.51
CA ALA A 10 -40.33 -31.01 -14.01
C ALA A 10 -40.42 -30.07 -12.80
N HIS A 11 -41.02 -28.88 -12.95
CA HIS A 11 -42.42 -28.55 -12.70
C HIS A 11 -42.81 -28.55 -11.22
N LEU A 12 -42.98 -27.35 -10.63
CA LEU A 12 -44.07 -27.04 -9.70
C LEU A 12 -44.36 -25.52 -9.70
N THR A 13 -45.55 -25.14 -10.13
CA THR A 13 -46.33 -23.93 -9.79
C THR A 13 -47.80 -24.39 -9.81
N PRO A 14 -48.71 -23.92 -8.93
CA PRO A 14 -49.29 -22.57 -9.09
C PRO A 14 -49.80 -21.81 -7.82
N ALA A 15 -50.21 -20.55 -8.06
CA ALA A 15 -51.24 -19.69 -7.40
C ALA A 15 -50.88 -19.00 -6.04
N SER A 16 -50.69 -17.66 -5.98
CA SER A 16 -51.67 -16.55 -5.67
C SER A 16 -52.30 -16.67 -4.26
N GLU A 17 -52.37 -15.68 -3.36
CA GLU A 17 -52.60 -14.23 -3.47
C GLU A 17 -52.37 -13.53 -2.08
N ALA A 18 -51.98 -12.25 -2.09
CA ALA A 18 -52.19 -11.15 -1.12
C ALA A 18 -52.00 -11.30 0.42
N GLY A 19 -51.21 -10.38 1.03
CA GLY A 19 -51.33 -10.04 2.46
C GLY A 19 -50.13 -9.41 3.20
N THR A 20 -49.79 -8.16 2.87
CA THR A 20 -49.26 -7.05 3.73
C THR A 20 -48.21 -7.29 4.85
N MET A 21 -47.02 -6.73 4.60
CA MET A 21 -46.05 -6.03 5.48
C MET A 21 -45.80 -6.45 6.94
N ALA A 22 -44.56 -6.89 7.21
CA ALA A 22 -43.62 -6.16 8.07
C ALA A 22 -42.18 -6.56 7.70
N ALA A 23 -41.49 -5.69 6.95
CA ALA A 23 -40.08 -5.88 6.59
C ALA A 23 -39.17 -5.25 7.66
N PHE A 24 -38.50 -6.10 8.45
CA PHE A 24 -37.18 -5.80 8.97
C PHE A 24 -36.26 -6.95 8.53
N SER A 25 -35.74 -6.81 7.32
CA SER A 25 -34.73 -7.73 6.78
C SER A 25 -33.34 -7.20 7.10
N ALA A 26 -32.57 -8.09 7.72
CA ALA A 26 -31.16 -7.96 8.02
C ALA A 26 -30.35 -7.54 6.77
N GLY A 27 -29.55 -6.49 6.92
CA GLY A 27 -28.61 -6.05 5.91
C GLY A 27 -27.21 -6.64 6.11
N ALA A 28 -26.91 -7.75 5.44
CA ALA A 28 -25.55 -8.14 5.08
C ALA A 28 -25.48 -8.26 3.54
N PRO A 29 -24.30 -8.25 2.89
CA PRO A 29 -23.07 -7.48 3.14
C PRO A 29 -22.59 -6.78 1.83
N LEU A 30 -21.60 -5.87 1.84
CA LEU A 30 -20.84 -5.57 0.61
C LEU A 30 -19.36 -5.20 0.89
N ALA A 31 -18.48 -5.98 0.28
CA ALA A 31 -17.09 -5.65 -0.04
C ALA A 31 -16.98 -4.46 -1.02
N GLY A 32 -15.79 -3.85 -1.14
CA GLY A 32 -15.43 -3.08 -2.34
C GLY A 32 -15.35 -1.54 -2.22
N LEU A 33 -14.71 -1.03 -1.17
CA LEU A 33 -14.27 0.38 -1.12
C LEU A 33 -12.84 0.52 -1.67
N ASP A 34 -12.68 1.29 -2.75
CA ASP A 34 -11.36 1.74 -3.22
C ASP A 34 -10.87 2.83 -2.26
N LEU A 35 -9.98 2.47 -1.33
CA LEU A 35 -9.49 3.36 -0.27
C LEU A 35 -8.81 4.62 -0.80
N ILE A 36 -8.24 4.58 -2.01
CA ILE A 36 -7.64 5.77 -2.65
C ILE A 36 -8.75 6.71 -3.12
N ARG A 37 -9.81 6.19 -3.74
CA ARG A 37 -10.97 7.02 -4.13
C ARG A 37 -11.70 7.55 -2.90
N LEU A 38 -11.93 6.70 -1.90
CA LEU A 38 -12.53 7.09 -0.63
C LEU A 38 -11.73 8.21 0.03
N GLY A 39 -10.40 8.11 0.05
CA GLY A 39 -9.52 9.15 0.57
C GLY A 39 -9.68 10.49 -0.15
N LYS A 40 -9.81 10.50 -1.49
CA LYS A 40 -10.07 11.72 -2.26
C LYS A 40 -11.41 12.35 -1.91
N THR A 41 -12.45 11.54 -1.75
CA THR A 41 -13.77 12.01 -1.34
C THR A 41 -13.74 12.63 0.05
N ILE A 42 -13.10 11.96 1.00
CA ILE A 42 -12.93 12.49 2.37
C ILE A 42 -12.16 13.81 2.33
N GLN A 43 -11.04 13.87 1.60
CA GLN A 43 -10.26 15.11 1.47
C GLN A 43 -11.10 16.26 0.92
N TYR A 44 -11.95 15.99 -0.08
CA TYR A 44 -12.85 16.99 -0.64
C TYR A 44 -13.88 17.47 0.39
N LEU A 45 -14.52 16.56 1.12
CA LEU A 45 -15.51 16.89 2.15
C LEU A 45 -14.90 17.71 3.29
N LEU A 46 -13.71 17.35 3.78
CA LEU A 46 -13.03 18.09 4.85
C LEU A 46 -12.66 19.53 4.43
N ARG A 47 -12.44 19.77 3.13
CA ARG A 47 -12.13 21.11 2.59
C ARG A 47 -13.37 21.92 2.23
N ASN A 48 -14.52 21.26 2.09
CA ASN A 48 -15.79 21.85 1.65
C ASN A 48 -16.90 21.37 2.60
N ALA A 49 -16.68 21.51 3.90
CA ALA A 49 -17.57 20.95 4.92
C ALA A 49 -18.90 21.71 5.05
N GLU A 50 -18.93 22.97 4.60
CA GLU A 50 -20.13 23.80 4.62
C GLU A 50 -21.30 23.12 3.88
N GLY A 51 -22.46 23.05 4.53
CA GLY A 51 -23.64 22.40 3.97
C GLY A 51 -23.62 20.87 3.93
N THR A 52 -22.52 20.22 4.38
CA THR A 52 -22.42 18.74 4.42
C THR A 52 -22.91 18.13 5.74
N GLY A 53 -23.08 18.96 6.78
CA GLY A 53 -23.38 18.53 8.14
C GLY A 53 -22.15 18.06 8.94
N LEU A 54 -20.94 18.29 8.41
CA LEU A 54 -19.69 18.14 9.17
C LEU A 54 -19.34 19.43 9.89
N GLU A 55 -19.09 19.33 11.19
CA GLU A 55 -18.66 20.46 12.02
C GLU A 55 -17.20 20.26 12.44
N ALA A 56 -16.37 21.25 12.17
CA ALA A 56 -15.00 21.28 12.63
C ALA A 56 -14.91 21.96 14.01
N ASP A 57 -13.98 21.49 14.85
CA ASP A 57 -13.57 22.25 16.03
C ASP A 57 -12.76 23.51 15.65
N ALA A 58 -12.40 24.31 16.65
CA ALA A 58 -11.68 25.58 16.46
C ALA A 58 -10.31 25.41 15.73
N ASP A 59 -9.73 24.22 15.77
CA ASP A 59 -8.45 23.88 15.16
C ASP A 59 -8.60 23.17 13.79
N GLY A 60 -9.83 23.12 13.28
CA GLY A 60 -10.17 22.54 11.98
C GLY A 60 -10.30 21.02 11.99
N TRP A 61 -10.42 20.37 13.16
CA TRP A 61 -10.59 18.93 13.26
C TRP A 61 -12.05 18.50 13.25
N PHE A 62 -12.31 17.42 12.53
CA PHE A 62 -13.58 16.74 12.46
C PHE A 62 -13.49 15.42 13.23
N ARG A 63 -14.58 14.97 13.84
CA ARG A 63 -14.65 13.61 14.37
C ARG A 63 -14.68 12.60 13.23
N VAL A 64 -13.87 11.56 13.32
CA VAL A 64 -13.78 10.52 12.28
C VAL A 64 -15.13 9.82 12.07
N ASP A 65 -15.91 9.62 13.14
CA ASP A 65 -17.25 9.00 13.06
C ASP A 65 -18.24 9.83 12.25
N ASP A 66 -18.21 11.16 12.40
CA ASP A 66 -19.09 12.06 11.66
C ASP A 66 -18.70 12.08 10.17
N VAL A 67 -17.38 12.08 9.89
CA VAL A 67 -16.85 11.96 8.53
C VAL A 67 -17.26 10.63 7.89
N ALA A 68 -17.18 9.52 8.62
CA ALA A 68 -17.61 8.21 8.16
C ALA A 68 -19.11 8.22 7.81
N ARG A 69 -19.95 8.81 8.67
CA ARG A 69 -21.40 8.94 8.44
C ARG A 69 -21.72 9.77 7.20
N VAL A 70 -21.08 10.93 7.04
CA VAL A 70 -21.32 11.82 5.91
C VAL A 70 -20.83 11.19 4.61
N VAL A 71 -19.60 10.68 4.58
CA VAL A 71 -19.06 10.07 3.36
C VAL A 71 -19.85 8.82 2.96
N SER A 72 -20.33 8.04 3.94
CA SER A 72 -21.18 6.87 3.69
C SER A 72 -22.46 7.25 2.94
N ARG A 73 -23.11 8.35 3.33
CA ARG A 73 -24.27 8.91 2.61
C ARG A 73 -23.88 9.43 1.23
N THR A 74 -22.76 10.14 1.12
CA THR A 74 -22.27 10.70 -0.15
C THR A 74 -22.03 9.62 -1.21
N ILE A 75 -21.37 8.53 -0.85
CA ILE A 75 -21.03 7.46 -1.80
C ILE A 75 -22.07 6.33 -1.86
N ARG A 76 -23.13 6.43 -1.03
CA ARG A 76 -24.19 5.42 -0.86
C ARG A 76 -23.64 4.02 -0.59
N LYS A 77 -22.59 3.94 0.22
CA LYS A 77 -21.98 2.69 0.70
C LYS A 77 -21.67 2.81 2.19
N PRO A 78 -21.79 1.73 2.97
CA PRO A 78 -21.37 1.77 4.38
C PRO A 78 -19.88 2.12 4.46
N VAL A 79 -19.52 3.10 5.31
CA VAL A 79 -18.14 3.48 5.60
C VAL A 79 -18.00 3.57 7.11
N ALA A 80 -17.03 2.85 7.67
CA ALA A 80 -16.68 2.88 9.09
C ALA A 80 -15.55 3.89 9.37
N SER A 81 -15.40 4.29 10.63
CA SER A 81 -14.37 5.23 11.08
C SER A 81 -12.95 4.77 10.73
N ALA A 82 -12.69 3.47 10.76
CA ALA A 82 -11.39 2.95 10.37
C ALA A 82 -11.22 2.75 8.84
N ASP A 83 -12.29 2.75 8.04
CA ASP A 83 -12.18 2.96 6.59
C ASP A 83 -11.69 4.38 6.29
N VAL A 84 -12.14 5.38 7.06
CA VAL A 84 -11.67 6.77 6.97
C VAL A 84 -10.19 6.88 7.35
N ALA A 85 -9.78 6.21 8.45
CA ALA A 85 -8.37 6.14 8.85
C ALA A 85 -7.50 5.43 7.78
N GLY A 86 -7.93 4.26 7.31
CA GLY A 86 -7.25 3.52 6.24
C GLY A 86 -7.14 4.32 4.94
N ALA A 87 -8.21 4.99 4.54
CA ALA A 87 -8.23 5.88 3.38
C ALA A 87 -7.27 7.07 3.52
N SER A 88 -7.10 7.60 4.73
CA SER A 88 -6.13 8.68 4.99
C SER A 88 -4.68 8.24 4.81
N ILE A 89 -4.38 6.99 5.15
CA ILE A 89 -3.05 6.40 5.02
C ILE A 89 -2.79 6.02 3.55
N CYS A 90 -3.81 5.52 2.85
CA CYS A 90 -3.71 5.14 1.43
C CYS A 90 -3.63 6.35 0.48
N LEU A 91 -4.22 7.50 0.84
CA LEU A 91 -4.14 8.71 0.04
C LEU A 91 -2.80 9.42 0.29
N ASP A 92 -1.77 9.04 -0.48
CA ASP A 92 -0.42 9.63 -0.46
C ASP A 92 -0.39 11.16 -0.21
N GLY A 93 0.59 11.59 0.59
CA GLY A 93 1.07 12.98 0.63
C GLY A 93 0.78 13.80 1.89
N GLY A 94 0.44 13.19 3.03
CA GLY A 94 0.21 13.94 4.28
C GLY A 94 -0.88 15.01 4.14
N ARG A 95 -1.86 14.75 3.27
CA ARG A 95 -2.96 15.66 2.92
C ARG A 95 -4.06 15.72 3.98
N MET A 96 -4.09 14.70 4.83
CA MET A 96 -5.01 14.56 5.95
C MET A 96 -4.20 14.10 7.15
N GLN A 97 -4.51 14.65 8.32
CA GLN A 97 -3.93 14.24 9.59
C GLN A 97 -5.01 13.48 10.36
N VAL A 98 -4.66 12.36 10.98
CA VAL A 98 -5.57 11.58 11.83
C VAL A 98 -4.89 11.34 13.17
N THR A 99 -5.57 11.68 14.26
CA THR A 99 -5.09 11.43 15.63
C THR A 99 -6.26 11.35 16.60
N GLY A 100 -6.24 10.40 17.53
CA GLY A 100 -7.22 10.32 18.64
C GLY A 100 -8.68 10.42 18.19
N GLY A 101 -9.07 9.70 17.13
CA GLY A 101 -10.45 9.70 16.60
C GLY A 101 -10.86 10.99 15.86
N ARG A 102 -9.92 11.90 15.59
CA ARG A 102 -10.13 13.13 14.82
C ARG A 102 -9.35 13.11 13.52
N ILE A 103 -9.90 13.78 12.50
CA ILE A 103 -9.30 13.95 11.18
C ILE A 103 -9.43 15.39 10.71
N ARG A 104 -8.41 15.93 10.04
CA ARG A 104 -8.51 17.21 9.33
C ARG A 104 -7.79 17.18 8.00
N ALA A 105 -8.20 18.06 7.09
CA ALA A 105 -7.36 18.39 5.95
C ALA A 105 -6.11 19.13 6.45
N SER A 106 -4.94 18.81 5.91
CA SER A 106 -3.73 19.57 6.23
C SER A 106 -3.89 21.02 5.77
N VAL A 107 -3.87 21.95 6.72
CA VAL A 107 -3.96 23.40 6.48
C VAL A 107 -2.66 23.85 5.84
N GLY A 108 -2.73 24.49 4.68
CA GLY A 108 -1.55 25.07 4.02
C GLY A 108 -0.99 26.20 4.89
N GLY A 109 0.27 26.06 5.35
CA GLY A 109 0.92 27.08 6.19
C GLY A 109 2.17 26.67 6.97
N GLY A 110 2.51 25.38 7.07
CA GLY A 110 3.85 24.91 7.47
C GLY A 110 4.68 24.48 6.25
N PRO A 111 6.01 24.31 6.33
CA PRO A 111 6.87 24.05 5.17
C PRO A 111 6.26 22.92 4.34
N SER A 112 5.83 23.29 3.14
CA SER A 112 5.04 22.52 2.18
C SER A 112 5.34 21.01 2.20
N SER A 113 4.42 20.18 2.71
CA SER A 113 4.40 18.73 2.42
C SER A 113 3.88 18.43 1.01
N ASP A 114 3.52 19.46 0.24
CA ASP A 114 3.15 19.38 -1.19
C ASP A 114 4.32 18.98 -2.12
N ARG A 115 5.50 18.65 -1.58
CA ARG A 115 6.68 18.18 -2.34
C ARG A 115 6.68 16.68 -2.66
N PHE A 116 5.64 15.93 -2.26
CA PHE A 116 5.66 14.46 -2.24
C PHE A 116 4.54 13.77 -3.04
N SER A 117 3.88 14.44 -4.00
CA SER A 117 2.72 13.88 -4.72
C SER A 117 3.06 13.03 -5.97
N GLY A 118 4.29 12.53 -6.09
CA GLY A 118 4.77 11.81 -7.27
C GLY A 118 5.44 10.48 -6.92
N PRO A 119 5.63 9.58 -7.90
CA PRO A 119 6.35 8.33 -7.69
C PRO A 119 7.71 8.56 -7.03
N ASP A 120 8.14 7.65 -6.18
CA ASP A 120 9.48 7.70 -5.59
C ASP A 120 10.56 7.37 -6.62
N LEU A 121 10.24 6.49 -7.56
CA LEU A 121 11.09 6.12 -8.67
C LEU A 121 10.44 6.48 -10.01
N LEU A 122 11.28 6.97 -10.92
CA LEU A 122 10.96 7.17 -12.32
C LEU A 122 12.04 6.54 -13.20
N PHE A 123 11.68 6.16 -14.42
CA PHE A 123 12.56 5.38 -15.29
C PHE A 123 12.73 6.07 -16.65
N HIS A 124 13.98 6.26 -17.08
CA HIS A 124 14.30 6.86 -18.37
C HIS A 124 14.94 5.84 -19.31
N SER A 125 14.41 5.68 -20.50
CA SER A 125 15.01 4.84 -21.54
C SER A 125 16.01 5.66 -22.35
N SER A 126 17.20 5.13 -22.53
CA SER A 126 18.27 5.74 -23.33
C SER A 126 18.97 4.67 -24.17
N PRO A 127 19.62 5.01 -25.29
CA PRO A 127 20.64 4.13 -25.86
C PRO A 127 21.85 4.07 -24.92
N GLN A 128 22.48 2.90 -24.80
CA GLN A 128 23.68 2.66 -24.01
C GLN A 128 24.81 3.62 -24.40
N ALA A 129 24.98 3.85 -25.71
CA ALA A 129 25.98 4.75 -26.24
C ALA A 129 25.89 6.18 -25.69
N ARG A 130 24.73 6.67 -25.23
CA ARG A 130 24.58 8.04 -24.70
C ARG A 130 24.97 8.17 -23.22
N VAL A 131 25.17 7.07 -22.50
CA VAL A 131 25.49 7.11 -21.07
C VAL A 131 26.76 7.92 -20.78
N HIS A 132 27.77 7.84 -21.65
CA HIS A 132 29.01 8.60 -21.49
C HIS A 132 28.79 10.12 -21.55
N GLU A 133 27.89 10.60 -22.41
CA GLU A 133 27.52 12.02 -22.49
C GLU A 133 26.86 12.48 -21.18
N TYR A 134 25.94 11.69 -20.63
CA TYR A 134 25.28 12.04 -19.35
C TYR A 134 26.26 12.12 -18.18
N LEU A 135 27.26 11.23 -18.16
CA LEU A 135 28.30 11.24 -17.14
C LEU A 135 29.22 12.46 -17.29
N ALA A 136 29.62 12.79 -18.53
CA ALA A 136 30.45 13.95 -18.83
C ALA A 136 29.76 15.28 -18.48
N GLU A 137 28.48 15.41 -18.82
CA GLU A 137 27.66 16.59 -18.52
C GLU A 137 27.15 16.62 -17.06
N GLY A 138 27.24 15.50 -16.35
CA GLY A 138 26.74 15.38 -14.97
C GLY A 138 25.22 15.38 -14.83
N ALA A 139 24.47 15.20 -15.93
CA ALA A 139 23.01 15.18 -15.90
C ALA A 139 22.39 14.40 -17.08
N LEU A 140 21.17 13.89 -16.88
CA LEU A 140 20.30 13.49 -17.98
C LEU A 140 19.72 14.72 -18.65
N PHE A 141 19.75 14.74 -19.96
CA PHE A 141 19.14 15.78 -20.80
C PHE A 141 18.53 15.13 -22.04
N ALA A 142 17.64 15.85 -22.71
CA ALA A 142 17.07 15.41 -23.98
C ALA A 142 17.38 16.44 -25.08
N PRO A 143 17.94 16.04 -26.22
CA PRO A 143 18.13 16.96 -27.34
C PRO A 143 16.76 17.30 -27.95
N GLY A 144 16.29 18.54 -27.73
CA GLY A 144 15.08 19.08 -28.32
C GLY A 144 14.04 19.64 -27.33
N ARG A 145 12.93 20.14 -27.88
CA ARG A 145 11.83 20.73 -27.10
C ARG A 145 10.98 19.62 -26.48
N GLY A 146 11.22 19.30 -25.21
CA GLY A 146 10.38 18.31 -24.50
C GLY A 146 10.93 17.78 -23.18
N GLY A 147 12.22 18.00 -22.90
CA GLY A 147 12.87 17.55 -21.67
C GLY A 147 13.04 16.02 -21.58
N VAL A 148 13.64 15.58 -20.49
CA VAL A 148 13.83 14.17 -20.14
C VAL A 148 12.48 13.52 -19.85
N ARG A 149 12.11 12.52 -20.67
CA ARG A 149 10.87 11.75 -20.48
C ARG A 149 11.08 10.57 -19.55
N LEU A 150 10.17 10.41 -18.60
CA LEU A 150 10.30 9.52 -17.46
C LEU A 150 9.02 8.70 -17.27
N SER A 151 9.16 7.38 -17.25
CA SER A 151 8.06 6.44 -17.04
C SER A 151 7.89 6.12 -15.55
N ARG A 152 6.66 5.93 -15.09
CA ARG A 152 6.36 5.43 -13.73
C ARG A 152 6.71 3.95 -13.55
N LEU A 153 6.62 3.18 -14.64
CA LEU A 153 6.88 1.74 -14.63
C LEU A 153 8.16 1.46 -15.40
N GLU A 154 9.05 0.66 -14.82
CA GLU A 154 10.28 0.23 -15.48
C GLU A 154 9.98 -0.53 -16.77
N SER A 155 8.98 -1.42 -16.75
CA SER A 155 8.55 -2.16 -17.94
C SER A 155 8.10 -1.25 -19.10
N ALA A 156 7.51 -0.09 -18.79
CA ALA A 156 7.16 0.89 -19.81
C ALA A 156 8.40 1.57 -20.41
N ALA A 157 9.41 1.86 -19.58
CA ALA A 157 10.70 2.36 -20.06
C ALA A 157 11.40 1.31 -20.92
N TRP A 158 11.48 0.05 -20.51
CA TRP A 158 12.04 -1.02 -21.34
C TRP A 158 11.30 -1.15 -22.67
N ARG A 159 9.97 -1.10 -22.67
CA ARG A 159 9.18 -1.16 -23.90
C ARG A 159 9.46 0.00 -24.85
N VAL A 160 9.71 1.21 -24.32
CA VAL A 160 10.16 2.35 -25.14
C VAL A 160 11.57 2.09 -25.68
N GLY A 161 12.49 1.64 -24.82
CA GLY A 161 13.88 1.36 -25.18
C GLY A 161 13.99 0.36 -26.32
N HIS A 162 13.40 -0.83 -26.16
CA HIS A 162 13.45 -1.90 -27.17
C HIS A 162 12.85 -1.52 -28.52
N ARG A 163 11.95 -0.53 -28.58
CA ARG A 163 11.38 -0.05 -29.84
C ARG A 163 12.18 1.08 -30.48
N SER A 164 13.03 1.75 -29.70
CA SER A 164 13.67 3.00 -30.12
C SER A 164 15.18 2.85 -30.31
N PHE A 165 15.82 1.90 -29.61
CA PHE A 165 17.26 1.77 -29.53
C PHE A 165 17.68 0.31 -29.76
N VAL A 166 18.81 0.13 -30.43
CA VAL A 166 19.42 -1.19 -30.65
C VAL A 166 19.95 -1.75 -29.33
N GLU A 167 20.66 -0.92 -28.56
CA GLU A 167 21.17 -1.26 -27.23
C GLU A 167 20.51 -0.34 -26.18
N PRO A 168 19.30 -0.67 -25.72
CA PRO A 168 18.61 0.14 -24.72
C PRO A 168 19.19 -0.09 -23.33
N VAL A 169 19.22 0.99 -22.55
CA VAL A 169 19.40 0.98 -21.10
C VAL A 169 18.22 1.70 -20.44
N VAL A 170 17.83 1.24 -19.25
CA VAL A 170 16.86 1.95 -18.41
C VAL A 170 17.58 2.53 -17.20
N LEU A 171 17.49 3.84 -17.07
CA LEU A 171 18.07 4.61 -15.97
C LEU A 171 17.04 4.77 -14.85
N VAL A 172 17.47 4.53 -13.62
CA VAL A 172 16.62 4.55 -12.43
C VAL A 172 16.79 5.88 -11.70
N VAL A 173 15.76 6.73 -11.76
CA VAL A 173 15.77 8.06 -11.13
C VAL A 173 15.09 8.00 -9.77
N ASP A 174 15.82 8.36 -8.71
CA ASP A 174 15.28 8.63 -7.38
C ASP A 174 14.58 9.99 -7.39
N ALA A 175 13.34 9.98 -7.89
CA ALA A 175 12.49 11.15 -8.00
C ALA A 175 12.11 11.69 -6.62
N ALA A 176 12.05 10.84 -5.58
CA ALA A 176 11.85 11.27 -4.20
C ALA A 176 12.95 12.17 -3.69
N ARG A 177 14.21 11.76 -3.87
CA ARG A 177 15.37 12.58 -3.51
C ARG A 177 15.46 13.82 -4.39
N ALA A 178 15.33 13.68 -5.71
CA ALA A 178 15.39 14.80 -6.64
C ALA A 178 14.37 15.90 -6.29
N ARG A 179 13.15 15.54 -5.87
CA ARG A 179 12.14 16.50 -5.41
C ARG A 179 12.54 17.23 -4.12
N ARG A 180 13.23 16.57 -3.19
CA ARG A 180 13.77 17.24 -1.99
C ARG A 180 14.83 18.28 -2.38
N ASP A 181 15.56 18.00 -3.44
CA ASP A 181 16.55 18.89 -4.05
C ASP A 181 15.93 19.86 -5.09
N ARG A 182 14.61 20.07 -5.01
CA ARG A 182 13.80 21.03 -5.78
C ARG A 182 13.69 20.76 -7.29
N ILE A 183 14.01 19.55 -7.74
CA ILE A 183 13.73 19.13 -9.13
C ILE A 183 12.23 18.87 -9.28
N THR A 184 11.61 19.52 -10.27
CA THR A 184 10.18 19.34 -10.59
C THR A 184 9.99 18.31 -11.70
N PHE A 185 8.99 17.46 -11.53
CA PHE A 185 8.55 16.49 -12.54
C PHE A 185 7.11 16.80 -12.93
N THR A 186 6.90 17.19 -14.17
CA THR A 186 5.57 17.49 -14.72
C THR A 186 4.95 16.22 -15.27
N ARG A 187 3.78 15.83 -14.76
CA ARG A 187 3.04 14.69 -15.29
C ARG A 187 2.42 15.07 -16.65
N VAL A 188 2.86 14.41 -17.72
CA VAL A 188 2.33 14.62 -19.08
C VAL A 188 1.02 13.86 -19.26
N ARG A 189 0.96 12.61 -18.77
CA ARG A 189 -0.23 11.76 -18.78
C ARG A 189 -0.11 10.66 -17.72
N ALA A 190 -1.08 9.74 -17.67
CA ALA A 190 -0.97 8.58 -16.79
C ALA A 190 0.34 7.81 -17.00
N GLY A 191 1.17 7.78 -15.95
CA GLY A 191 2.44 7.05 -15.92
C GLY A 191 3.60 7.68 -16.71
N LEU A 192 3.47 8.89 -17.26
CA LEU A 192 4.53 9.58 -18.00
C LEU A 192 4.76 10.98 -17.44
N TYR A 193 6.02 11.29 -17.18
CA TYR A 193 6.51 12.53 -16.59
C TYR A 193 7.58 13.15 -17.49
N THR A 194 7.79 14.45 -17.35
CA THR A 194 8.90 15.17 -17.98
C THR A 194 9.56 16.14 -16.99
N THR A 195 10.85 16.39 -17.20
CA THR A 195 11.62 17.41 -16.51
C THR A 195 12.73 17.92 -17.45
N PRO A 196 13.16 19.19 -17.39
CA PRO A 196 14.20 19.68 -18.29
C PRO A 196 15.51 18.87 -18.21
N THR A 197 15.94 18.55 -16.99
CA THR A 197 17.17 17.80 -16.72
C THR A 197 17.05 17.03 -15.41
N VAL A 198 17.85 15.97 -15.26
CA VAL A 198 18.00 15.23 -14.00
C VAL A 198 19.49 15.14 -13.65
N PRO A 199 19.98 15.82 -12.60
CA PRO A 199 21.35 15.66 -12.14
C PRO A 199 21.71 14.19 -11.90
N ILE A 200 22.92 13.78 -12.29
CA ILE A 200 23.35 12.37 -12.25
C ILE A 200 23.35 11.80 -10.83
N CYS A 201 23.48 12.65 -9.80
CA CYS A 201 23.37 12.27 -8.38
C CYS A 201 21.99 11.71 -8.00
N HIS A 202 20.97 11.87 -8.85
CA HIS A 202 19.65 11.28 -8.68
C HIS A 202 19.41 10.03 -9.54
N VAL A 203 20.37 9.64 -10.38
CA VAL A 203 20.27 8.47 -11.27
C VAL A 203 21.03 7.31 -10.66
N LEU A 204 20.33 6.48 -9.90
CA LEU A 204 20.93 5.48 -9.00
C LEU A 204 21.92 4.56 -9.71
N ASN A 205 21.54 3.99 -10.86
CA ASN A 205 22.33 3.01 -11.59
C ASN A 205 23.44 3.59 -12.48
N LEU A 206 23.69 4.90 -12.39
CA LEU A 206 24.86 5.56 -12.98
C LEU A 206 25.85 6.06 -11.93
N ARG A 207 25.64 5.71 -10.65
CA ARG A 207 26.51 6.08 -9.54
C ARG A 207 27.43 4.92 -9.17
N ASP A 208 28.64 5.28 -8.75
CA ASP A 208 29.62 4.31 -8.28
C ASP A 208 29.10 3.50 -7.09
N GLY A 209 29.41 2.20 -7.11
CA GLY A 209 28.98 1.27 -6.09
C GLY A 209 27.46 1.05 -6.03
N PHE A 210 26.70 1.42 -7.07
CA PHE A 210 25.29 1.07 -7.19
C PHE A 210 25.09 -0.45 -7.06
N ALA A 211 24.12 -0.84 -6.25
CA ALA A 211 23.68 -2.22 -6.16
C ALA A 211 22.18 -2.32 -5.89
N GLU A 212 21.58 -3.39 -6.37
CA GLU A 212 20.23 -3.76 -5.96
C GLU A 212 20.27 -4.52 -4.64
N GLN A 213 19.25 -4.31 -3.81
CA GLN A 213 19.08 -5.07 -2.58
C GLN A 213 17.65 -5.58 -2.51
N ALA A 214 17.48 -6.89 -2.61
CA ALA A 214 16.19 -7.54 -2.41
C ALA A 214 15.96 -7.87 -0.93
N SER A 215 14.71 -7.80 -0.52
CA SER A 215 14.18 -8.29 0.74
C SER A 215 12.83 -8.92 0.51
N ALA A 216 12.41 -9.77 1.44
CA ALA A 216 11.05 -10.21 1.52
C ALA A 216 10.56 -10.21 2.95
N GLY A 217 9.24 -10.17 3.08
CA GLY A 217 8.55 -10.14 4.36
C GLY A 217 7.05 -10.12 4.11
N GLY A 218 6.26 -9.97 5.16
CA GLY A 218 4.82 -10.03 4.97
C GLY A 218 3.99 -9.79 6.21
N PHE A 219 2.70 -9.61 5.95
CA PHE A 219 1.68 -9.60 6.98
C PHE A 219 1.42 -11.05 7.37
N VAL A 220 1.79 -11.44 8.59
CA VAL A 220 1.38 -12.72 9.15
C VAL A 220 -0.06 -12.57 9.61
N VAL A 221 -0.94 -13.44 9.12
CA VAL A 221 -2.38 -13.33 9.27
C VAL A 221 -2.93 -14.59 9.90
N GLU A 222 -3.87 -14.39 10.81
CA GLU A 222 -4.68 -15.44 11.40
C GLU A 222 -6.15 -15.02 11.40
N TRP A 223 -7.06 -15.99 11.37
CA TRP A 223 -8.50 -15.76 11.32
C TRP A 223 -9.16 -16.15 12.66
N THR A 224 -9.30 -15.19 13.57
CA THR A 224 -10.04 -15.39 14.83
C THR A 224 -11.50 -14.99 14.64
N SER A 225 -12.45 -15.87 14.97
CA SER A 225 -13.90 -15.57 14.94
C SER A 225 -14.40 -14.97 13.62
N GLY A 226 -13.78 -15.38 12.51
CA GLY A 226 -14.12 -14.91 11.16
C GLY A 226 -13.54 -13.54 10.77
N ALA A 227 -12.68 -12.93 11.59
CA ALA A 227 -12.00 -11.66 11.29
C ALA A 227 -10.47 -11.85 11.23
N PRO A 228 -9.77 -11.15 10.31
CA PRO A 228 -8.33 -11.28 10.20
C PRO A 228 -7.61 -10.46 11.28
N ARG A 229 -6.64 -11.09 11.94
CA ARG A 229 -5.65 -10.47 12.81
C ARG A 229 -4.29 -10.47 12.14
N ILE A 230 -3.50 -9.42 12.38
CA ILE A 230 -2.17 -9.23 11.79
C ILE A 230 -1.14 -9.19 12.89
N ALA A 231 -0.09 -10.01 12.81
CA ALA A 231 1.07 -9.87 13.68
C ALA A 231 2.02 -8.82 13.11
N LEU A 232 2.44 -7.88 13.97
CA LEU A 232 3.45 -6.86 13.66
C LEU A 232 4.60 -6.95 14.66
N ILE A 233 5.76 -6.47 14.23
CA ILE A 233 6.96 -6.32 15.06
C ILE A 233 7.16 -4.86 15.47
N ARG A 234 7.56 -4.63 16.70
CA ARG A 234 7.93 -3.31 17.22
C ARG A 234 9.44 -3.17 17.21
N VAL A 235 9.95 -2.29 16.36
CA VAL A 235 11.38 -2.09 16.14
C VAL A 235 11.85 -0.82 16.84
N ALA A 236 12.86 -0.92 17.67
CA ALA A 236 13.54 0.21 18.31
C ALA A 236 14.24 1.08 17.27
N ARG A 237 14.03 2.40 17.37
CA ARG A 237 14.62 3.43 16.51
C ARG A 237 15.27 4.52 17.37
N ARG A 238 16.12 5.35 16.76
CA ARG A 238 16.76 6.48 17.47
C ARG A 238 15.76 7.43 18.13
N ASN A 239 14.55 7.57 17.57
CA ASN A 239 13.54 8.52 18.01
C ASN A 239 12.26 7.84 18.54
N GLY A 240 12.38 6.64 19.12
CA GLY A 240 11.23 5.86 19.65
C GLY A 240 11.16 4.47 19.03
N ALA A 241 9.95 3.94 18.84
CA ALA A 241 9.75 2.63 18.22
C ALA A 241 8.72 2.71 17.07
N THR A 242 8.83 1.79 16.11
CA THR A 242 7.92 1.70 14.97
C THR A 242 7.33 0.30 14.84
N TRP A 243 6.03 0.22 14.57
CA TRP A 243 5.38 -1.05 14.19
C TRP A 243 5.54 -1.30 12.70
N GLU A 244 6.03 -2.49 12.37
CA GLU A 244 6.42 -2.92 11.02
C GLU A 244 6.04 -4.38 10.78
N VAL A 245 6.12 -4.81 9.52
CA VAL A 245 6.07 -6.24 9.18
C VAL A 245 7.46 -6.85 9.33
N ALA A 246 7.51 -8.15 9.65
CA ALA A 246 8.77 -8.88 9.60
C ALA A 246 9.29 -8.94 8.16
N LYS A 247 10.59 -8.68 7.98
CA LYS A 247 11.27 -8.64 6.69
C LYS A 247 12.79 -8.65 6.87
N GLY A 248 13.46 -9.26 5.91
CA GLY A 248 14.91 -9.16 5.81
C GLY A 248 15.42 -9.50 4.42
N LYS A 249 16.74 -9.53 4.28
CA LYS A 249 17.40 -9.63 2.95
C LYS A 249 17.18 -11.03 2.38
N LEU A 250 17.10 -11.13 1.05
CA LEU A 250 17.17 -12.43 0.40
C LEU A 250 18.58 -13.01 0.55
N GLU A 251 18.65 -14.29 0.87
CA GLU A 251 19.89 -15.05 0.87
C GLU A 251 20.13 -15.73 -0.49
N ALA A 252 21.36 -16.20 -0.71
CA ALA A 252 21.74 -16.84 -1.96
C ALA A 252 20.92 -18.14 -2.18
N GLY A 253 20.28 -18.26 -3.35
CA GLY A 253 19.45 -19.41 -3.69
C GLY A 253 18.04 -19.39 -3.08
N GLU A 254 17.69 -18.38 -2.29
CA GLU A 254 16.40 -18.26 -1.61
C GLU A 254 15.37 -17.54 -2.49
N SER A 255 14.15 -18.09 -2.58
CA SER A 255 13.01 -17.39 -3.18
C SER A 255 12.45 -16.33 -2.22
N PRO A 256 11.79 -15.27 -2.71
CA PRO A 256 11.20 -14.27 -1.84
C PRO A 256 10.20 -14.83 -0.81
N LEU A 257 9.44 -15.88 -1.15
CA LEU A 257 8.53 -16.51 -0.20
C LEU A 257 9.28 -17.28 0.90
N GLN A 258 10.38 -17.96 0.56
CA GLN A 258 11.23 -18.64 1.54
C GLN A 258 11.82 -17.62 2.52
N ALA A 259 12.35 -16.50 2.01
CA ALA A 259 12.83 -15.39 2.82
C ALA A 259 11.73 -14.87 3.76
N ALA A 260 10.52 -14.59 3.24
CA ALA A 260 9.42 -14.11 4.09
C ALA A 260 9.04 -15.11 5.22
N ARG A 261 9.08 -16.42 4.95
CA ARG A 261 8.84 -17.47 5.96
C ARG A 261 9.99 -17.59 6.97
N ARG A 262 11.24 -17.42 6.52
CA ARG A 262 12.42 -17.42 7.39
C ARG A 262 12.38 -16.22 8.35
N GLU A 263 12.11 -15.02 7.83
CA GLU A 263 12.00 -13.79 8.62
C GLU A 263 10.83 -13.84 9.61
N MET A 264 9.69 -14.44 9.23
CA MET A 264 8.60 -14.73 10.16
C MET A 264 9.08 -15.57 11.37
N ARG A 265 9.93 -16.57 11.13
CA ARG A 265 10.49 -17.40 12.20
C ARG A 265 11.55 -16.66 13.01
N GLU A 266 12.47 -15.98 12.34
CA GLU A 266 13.62 -15.32 12.97
C GLU A 266 13.21 -14.08 13.76
N GLU A 267 12.46 -13.17 13.16
CA GLU A 267 12.12 -11.88 13.78
C GLU A 267 10.97 -11.98 14.79
N MET A 268 9.98 -12.84 14.52
CA MET A 268 8.78 -12.99 15.37
C MET A 268 8.82 -14.21 16.30
N GLY A 269 9.64 -15.21 15.99
CA GLY A 269 9.63 -16.50 16.68
C GLY A 269 8.44 -17.41 16.31
N ILE A 270 7.72 -17.11 15.22
CA ILE A 270 6.57 -17.92 14.79
C ILE A 270 7.09 -19.07 13.93
N ASP A 271 7.07 -20.28 14.47
CA ASP A 271 7.42 -21.52 13.74
C ASP A 271 6.16 -22.35 13.42
N LEU A 272 5.09 -21.66 13.00
CA LEU A 272 3.88 -22.30 12.50
C LEU A 272 3.98 -22.54 11.00
N PRO A 273 3.36 -23.62 10.48
CA PRO A 273 3.21 -23.79 9.05
C PRO A 273 2.34 -22.66 8.48
N VAL A 274 2.83 -22.00 7.43
CA VAL A 274 2.03 -21.08 6.63
C VAL A 274 1.18 -21.91 5.68
N GLU A 275 -0.13 -21.97 5.96
CA GLU A 275 -1.13 -22.73 5.22
C GLU A 275 -1.41 -22.12 3.84
N HIS A 276 -1.42 -20.79 3.80
CA HIS A 276 -1.67 -20.05 2.57
C HIS A 276 -0.74 -18.83 2.46
N ALA A 277 -0.19 -18.60 1.27
CA ALA A 277 0.69 -17.47 1.02
C ALA A 277 0.29 -16.73 -0.26
N LEU A 278 0.02 -15.43 -0.14
CA LEU A 278 -0.41 -14.58 -1.26
C LEU A 278 0.60 -13.47 -1.52
N PRO A 279 1.12 -13.33 -2.75
CA PRO A 279 2.00 -12.21 -3.09
C PRO A 279 1.19 -10.91 -3.20
N LEU A 280 1.57 -9.90 -2.41
CA LEU A 280 1.08 -8.52 -2.52
C LEU A 280 1.94 -7.67 -3.47
N GLY A 281 2.82 -8.31 -4.24
CA GLY A 281 3.77 -7.65 -5.14
C GLY A 281 4.98 -7.08 -4.40
N ALA A 282 5.65 -6.10 -5.03
CA ALA A 282 6.87 -5.52 -4.50
C ALA A 282 6.79 -3.99 -4.38
N VAL A 283 7.51 -3.46 -3.39
CA VAL A 283 7.76 -2.03 -3.23
C VAL A 283 9.21 -1.75 -3.55
N ARG A 284 9.46 -0.69 -4.32
CA ARG A 284 10.82 -0.28 -4.71
C ARG A 284 11.08 1.17 -4.37
N TYR A 285 12.23 1.45 -3.79
CA TYR A 285 12.69 2.82 -3.50
C TYR A 285 14.21 2.91 -3.51
N GLY A 286 14.71 4.10 -3.83
CA GLY A 286 16.12 4.44 -3.72
C GLY A 286 16.48 4.82 -2.29
N PHE A 287 17.66 4.42 -1.83
CA PHE A 287 18.27 4.97 -0.62
C PHE A 287 19.79 4.96 -0.76
N TYR A 288 20.44 5.63 0.19
CA TYR A 288 21.90 5.70 0.28
C TYR A 288 22.33 5.08 1.60
N THR A 289 23.37 4.25 1.54
CA THR A 289 23.99 3.67 2.73
C THR A 289 24.73 4.74 3.55
N ARG A 290 25.25 4.37 4.73
CA ARG A 290 26.01 5.30 5.59
C ARG A 290 27.31 5.78 4.92
N ASP A 291 27.92 4.93 4.12
CA ASP A 291 29.08 5.21 3.26
C ASP A 291 28.72 5.98 1.97
N GLY A 292 27.44 6.32 1.77
CA GLY A 292 27.00 7.14 0.65
C GLY A 292 26.89 6.39 -0.68
N THR A 293 26.88 5.05 -0.68
CA THR A 293 26.66 4.26 -1.89
C THR A 293 25.15 4.09 -2.16
N PRO A 294 24.70 4.20 -3.43
CA PRO A 294 23.29 4.11 -3.77
C PRO A 294 22.81 2.66 -3.79
N ARG A 295 21.60 2.46 -3.31
CA ARG A 295 20.91 1.17 -3.34
C ARG A 295 19.52 1.33 -3.91
N LEU A 296 19.15 0.39 -4.78
CA LEU A 296 17.76 0.19 -5.16
C LEU A 296 17.20 -0.94 -4.31
N LYS A 297 16.37 -0.57 -3.32
CA LYS A 297 15.71 -1.54 -2.45
C LYS A 297 14.48 -2.08 -3.14
N THR A 298 14.34 -3.41 -3.18
CA THR A 298 13.10 -4.11 -3.51
C THR A 298 12.64 -4.89 -2.28
N ILE A 299 11.39 -4.71 -1.88
CA ILE A 299 10.76 -5.49 -0.81
C ILE A 299 9.59 -6.26 -1.41
N HIS A 300 9.70 -7.59 -1.49
CA HIS A 300 8.61 -8.49 -1.83
C HIS A 300 7.72 -8.67 -0.61
N VAL A 301 6.42 -8.40 -0.76
CA VAL A 301 5.48 -8.42 0.36
C VAL A 301 4.48 -9.54 0.14
N TYR A 302 4.25 -10.33 1.19
CA TYR A 302 3.29 -11.43 1.20
C TYR A 302 2.23 -11.24 2.28
N VAL A 303 1.09 -11.91 2.11
CA VAL A 303 0.26 -12.38 3.23
C VAL A 303 0.71 -13.80 3.54
N LEU A 304 0.96 -14.08 4.82
CA LEU A 304 1.34 -15.40 5.33
C LEU A 304 0.27 -15.84 6.33
N GLU A 305 -0.67 -16.66 5.87
CA GLU A 305 -1.77 -17.18 6.70
C GLU A 305 -1.28 -18.37 7.54
N VAL A 306 -1.48 -18.29 8.85
CA VAL A 306 -1.21 -19.36 9.82
C VAL A 306 -2.53 -19.91 10.38
N ALA A 307 -2.51 -21.19 10.75
CA ALA A 307 -3.69 -21.93 11.18
C ALA A 307 -4.31 -21.40 12.50
N GLU A 308 -3.46 -20.86 13.38
CA GLU A 308 -3.85 -20.47 14.73
C GLU A 308 -3.03 -19.28 15.23
N ALA A 309 -3.61 -18.57 16.21
CA ALA A 309 -2.98 -17.39 16.79
C ALA A 309 -1.81 -17.84 17.67
N PHE A 310 -0.58 -17.63 17.18
CA PHE A 310 0.60 -17.94 17.93
C PHE A 310 0.70 -17.07 19.19
N ALA A 311 0.81 -17.70 20.37
CA ALA A 311 0.84 -16.99 21.64
C ALA A 311 2.26 -16.68 22.15
N ASN A 312 3.23 -17.54 21.82
CA ASN A 312 4.56 -17.53 22.45
C ASN A 312 5.63 -16.90 21.56
N PHE A 313 5.44 -15.63 21.19
CA PHE A 313 6.40 -14.89 20.37
C PHE A 313 7.80 -14.88 20.98
N ARG A 314 8.82 -14.89 20.11
CA ARG A 314 10.22 -14.72 20.50
C ARG A 314 10.82 -13.60 19.63
N PRO A 315 10.62 -12.32 20.01
CA PRO A 315 11.14 -11.20 19.25
C PRO A 315 12.67 -11.27 19.14
N ALA A 316 13.22 -11.04 17.95
CA ALA A 316 14.67 -10.96 17.75
C ALA A 316 15.27 -9.68 18.35
N THR A 317 15.54 -9.70 19.66
CA THR A 317 16.11 -8.54 20.39
C THR A 317 17.47 -8.09 19.84
N SER A 318 18.27 -8.99 19.28
CA SER A 318 19.54 -8.68 18.60
C SER A 318 19.35 -7.78 17.37
N GLU A 319 18.16 -7.79 16.77
CA GLU A 319 17.79 -6.96 15.62
C GLU A 319 17.04 -5.68 16.05
N GLY A 320 16.95 -5.45 17.37
CA GLY A 320 16.25 -4.31 17.94
C GLY A 320 14.72 -4.48 17.96
N ILE A 321 14.22 -5.71 17.87
CA ILE A 321 12.79 -6.00 17.99
C ILE A 321 12.45 -6.13 19.48
N GLU A 322 11.60 -5.24 19.96
CA GLU A 322 11.20 -5.14 21.36
C GLU A 322 9.99 -6.04 21.67
N GLU A 323 9.09 -6.17 20.71
CA GLU A 323 7.77 -6.75 20.93
C GLU A 323 7.20 -7.28 19.61
N VAL A 324 6.40 -8.34 19.70
CA VAL A 324 5.56 -8.84 18.61
C VAL A 324 4.15 -8.94 19.16
N ARG A 325 3.16 -8.45 18.42
CA ARG A 325 1.76 -8.43 18.88
C ARG A 325 0.80 -8.65 17.73
N TRP A 326 -0.33 -9.28 18.04
CA TRP A 326 -1.47 -9.38 17.15
C TRP A 326 -2.35 -8.14 17.24
N PHE A 327 -2.72 -7.60 16.07
CA PHE A 327 -3.58 -6.45 15.89
C PHE A 327 -4.82 -6.88 15.10
N ASP A 328 -5.96 -6.23 15.32
CA ASP A 328 -7.00 -6.30 14.29
C ASP A 328 -6.52 -5.55 13.02
N LEU A 329 -7.16 -5.80 11.87
CA LEU A 329 -6.75 -5.20 10.60
C LEU A 329 -6.74 -3.65 10.64
N ALA A 330 -7.71 -3.04 11.31
CA ALA A 330 -7.84 -1.59 11.38
C ALA A 330 -6.72 -0.96 12.22
N GLU A 331 -6.47 -1.54 13.40
CA GLU A 331 -5.41 -1.17 14.31
C GLU A 331 -4.05 -1.37 13.64
N ALA A 332 -3.83 -2.53 12.99
CA ALA A 332 -2.61 -2.83 12.25
C ALA A 332 -2.30 -1.75 11.21
N ILE A 333 -3.30 -1.39 10.40
CA ILE A 333 -3.17 -0.33 9.40
C ILE A 333 -2.85 1.01 10.06
N SER A 334 -3.47 1.33 11.19
CA SER A 334 -3.27 2.59 11.90
C SER A 334 -1.87 2.74 12.51
N VAL A 335 -1.30 1.66 13.03
CA VAL A 335 0.02 1.68 13.69
C VAL A 335 1.17 1.46 12.73
N LEU A 336 0.91 0.92 11.53
CA LEU A 336 1.96 0.59 10.56
C LEU A 336 2.70 1.86 10.13
N ALA A 337 3.87 2.07 10.71
CA ALA A 337 4.62 3.30 10.54
C ALA A 337 5.41 3.31 9.23
N HIS A 338 5.76 2.14 8.69
CA HIS A 338 6.71 2.03 7.58
C HIS A 338 6.12 2.62 6.28
N PRO A 339 6.60 3.79 5.81
CA PRO A 339 5.95 4.51 4.71
C PRO A 339 5.93 3.71 3.40
N SER A 340 6.94 2.86 3.18
CA SER A 340 7.02 2.05 1.95
C SER A 340 5.91 1.01 1.85
N LEU A 341 5.31 0.58 2.96
CA LEU A 341 4.26 -0.44 2.95
C LEU A 341 2.86 0.17 2.76
N ARG A 342 2.70 1.50 2.83
CA ARG A 342 1.40 2.15 2.60
C ARG A 342 0.81 1.81 1.24
N GLY A 343 1.66 1.75 0.21
CA GLY A 343 1.27 1.37 -1.15
C GLY A 343 0.83 -0.09 -1.30
N THR A 344 0.98 -0.94 -0.26
CA THR A 344 0.52 -2.34 -0.26
C THR A 344 -0.80 -2.52 0.51
N ILE A 345 -1.19 -1.59 1.38
CA ILE A 345 -2.39 -1.71 2.24
C ILE A 345 -3.66 -1.97 1.43
N GLY A 346 -3.88 -1.23 0.33
CA GLY A 346 -5.05 -1.47 -0.52
C GLY A 346 -5.06 -2.88 -1.14
N ARG A 347 -3.89 -3.45 -1.43
CA ARG A 347 -3.78 -4.84 -1.92
C ARG A 347 -3.94 -5.86 -0.81
N LEU A 348 -3.46 -5.57 0.40
CA LEU A 348 -3.69 -6.37 1.59
C LEU A 348 -5.19 -6.51 1.86
N VAL A 349 -5.92 -5.40 1.95
CA VAL A 349 -7.37 -5.41 2.22
C VAL A 349 -8.12 -6.20 1.13
N ALA A 350 -7.78 -5.98 -0.14
CA ALA A 350 -8.40 -6.71 -1.24
C ALA A 350 -8.10 -8.23 -1.18
N ALA A 351 -6.87 -8.61 -0.83
CA ALA A 351 -6.47 -10.01 -0.69
C ALA A 351 -7.19 -10.69 0.48
N LEU A 352 -7.31 -10.01 1.62
CA LEU A 352 -8.04 -10.53 2.78
C LEU A 352 -9.53 -10.65 2.52
N ASP A 353 -10.15 -9.69 1.82
CA ASP A 353 -11.56 -9.78 1.45
C ASP A 353 -11.85 -10.94 0.47
N GLU A 354 -10.98 -11.15 -0.51
CA GLU A 354 -11.07 -12.32 -1.39
C GLU A 354 -10.95 -13.62 -0.59
N ARG A 355 -9.96 -13.69 0.30
CA ARG A 355 -9.72 -14.85 1.16
C ARG A 355 -10.90 -15.13 2.10
N ALA A 356 -11.53 -14.11 2.68
CA ALA A 356 -12.75 -14.27 3.48
C ALA A 356 -13.89 -14.89 2.67
N ARG A 357 -14.08 -14.48 1.41
CA ARG A 357 -15.09 -15.05 0.51
C ARG A 357 -14.83 -16.52 0.20
N GLU A 358 -13.57 -16.90 -0.03
CA GLU A 358 -13.18 -18.30 -0.22
C GLU A 358 -13.49 -19.17 1.01
N LEU A 359 -13.31 -18.60 2.21
CA LEU A 359 -13.57 -19.28 3.49
C LEU A 359 -15.05 -19.25 3.91
N GLY A 360 -15.94 -18.60 3.13
CA GLY A 360 -17.35 -18.43 3.50
C GLY A 360 -17.57 -17.49 4.69
N LEU A 361 -16.60 -16.63 4.99
CA LEU A 361 -16.63 -15.66 6.08
C LEU A 361 -17.30 -14.34 5.64
N ALA A 362 -17.63 -13.51 6.63
CA ALA A 362 -18.12 -12.16 6.36
C ALA A 362 -17.05 -11.33 5.61
N PRO A 363 -17.45 -10.42 4.70
CA PRO A 363 -16.50 -9.54 4.02
C PRO A 363 -15.65 -8.74 4.99
N VAL A 364 -14.38 -8.57 4.65
CA VAL A 364 -13.43 -7.85 5.50
C VAL A 364 -13.76 -6.36 5.45
N ARG A 365 -14.24 -5.82 6.57
CA ARG A 365 -14.48 -4.39 6.78
C ARG A 365 -13.37 -3.82 7.64
N LEU A 366 -12.93 -2.59 7.39
CA LEU A 366 -12.00 -1.92 8.29
C LEU A 366 -12.69 -1.45 9.58
N GLY A 367 -13.87 -1.95 9.96
CA GLY A 367 -14.48 -1.62 11.24
C GLY A 367 -15.43 -2.71 11.75
N GLY A 368 -15.30 -3.03 13.03
CA GLY A 368 -16.22 -3.88 13.80
C GLY A 368 -15.49 -4.75 14.81
N GLY A 369 -15.23 -4.22 16.01
CA GLY A 369 -14.50 -4.96 17.03
C GLY A 369 -14.45 -4.32 18.41
N ARG A 370 -15.59 -3.88 18.95
CA ARG A 370 -15.88 -4.00 20.39
C ARG A 370 -17.38 -4.25 20.54
N GLY A 371 -17.74 -5.50 20.79
CA GLY A 371 -18.93 -5.75 21.61
C GLY A 371 -18.60 -5.20 22.99
N GLU A 372 -19.37 -4.21 23.41
CA GLU A 372 -19.50 -3.89 24.83
C GLU A 372 -20.26 -5.07 25.45
N GLU A 373 -19.52 -6.00 26.06
CA GLU A 373 -20.03 -6.77 27.19
C GLU A 373 -19.64 -5.99 28.44
N GLU A 374 -20.59 -5.21 28.97
CA GLU A 374 -20.90 -5.11 30.40
C GLU A 374 -22.32 -4.56 30.60
#